data_AF-A0A9D9Z491-F1
#
_entry.id   AF-A0A9D9Z491-F1
#
_cell.length_a   1.000
_cell.length_b   1.000
_cell.length_c   1.000
_cell.angle_alpha   90.00
_cell.angle_beta   90.00
_cell.angle_gamma   90.00
#
_symmetry.space_group_name_H-M   'P 1'
#
loop_
_entity.id
_entity.type
_entity.pdbx_description
1 polymer ?
#
loop_
_entity_poly.entity_id
_entity_poly.type
_entity_poly.pdbx_seq_one_letter_code
_entity_poly.pdbx_strand_id
1 'polypeptide(L)'
;MMLSFRTIFLVIVAMSPASVAADPAPWVGMSFGGVTCKGGSAGNFGPYDYVTDKEKLPVVERRHFTPQVEQLVKGESTLDPMRDVNYTLVRFPNHHRALYSAVRFSLGEASNSKGNYSAECYLQRAINFSPSDPVPHMLFGLYLHRMGKLDQSLKHYRVAEKMAPNDANLLYNFGLALFDSGNFSESYEYAKRAYDSGMDFPALKRKLQQAGYWK
;
A
#
# COMPACT_ATOMS: atom_id res chain seq x y z
N MET A 1 -33.03 16.02 -62.52
CA MET A 1 -32.87 14.98 -61.49
C MET A 1 -31.42 14.49 -61.53
N MET A 2 -30.52 15.07 -60.72
CA MET A 2 -29.14 14.59 -60.56
C MET A 2 -28.70 14.91 -59.12
N LEU A 3 -28.60 13.89 -58.27
CA LEU A 3 -28.07 13.98 -56.91
C LEU A 3 -26.56 13.70 -56.97
N SER A 4 -25.76 14.70 -56.60
CA SER A 4 -24.31 14.57 -56.43
C SER A 4 -24.01 14.01 -55.05
N PHE A 5 -23.55 12.76 -54.97
CA PHE A 5 -23.04 12.17 -53.74
C PHE A 5 -21.57 12.56 -53.56
N ARG A 6 -21.27 13.39 -52.55
CA ARG A 6 -19.91 13.61 -52.06
C ARG A 6 -19.57 12.56 -51.02
N THR A 7 -18.66 11.65 -51.36
CA THR A 7 -18.10 10.67 -50.44
C THR A 7 -17.19 11.39 -49.43
N ILE A 8 -17.58 11.41 -48.15
CA ILE A 8 -16.75 11.91 -47.06
C ILE A 8 -15.78 10.78 -46.67
N PHE A 9 -14.49 10.96 -46.95
CA PHE A 9 -13.45 10.08 -46.41
C PHE A 9 -13.23 10.45 -44.93
N LEU A 10 -13.68 9.57 -44.04
CA LEU A 10 -13.37 9.67 -42.60
C LEU A 10 -11.93 9.21 -42.40
N VAL A 11 -11.00 10.16 -42.22
CA VAL A 11 -9.62 9.85 -41.83
C VAL A 11 -9.63 9.45 -40.35
N ILE A 12 -9.62 8.15 -40.08
CA ILE A 12 -9.40 7.62 -38.74
C ILE A 12 -7.91 7.81 -38.44
N VAL A 13 -7.58 8.90 -37.74
CA VAL A 13 -6.26 9.08 -37.15
C VAL A 13 -6.15 8.08 -36.00
N ALA A 14 -5.48 6.96 -36.25
CA ALA A 14 -5.07 6.04 -35.20
C ALA A 14 -4.07 6.78 -34.31
N MET A 15 -4.55 7.32 -33.18
CA MET A 15 -3.68 7.80 -32.12
C MET A 15 -3.00 6.56 -31.53
N SER A 16 -1.75 6.32 -31.91
CA SER A 16 -0.89 5.42 -31.15
C SER A 16 -0.92 5.87 -29.69
N PRO A 17 -1.09 4.97 -28.71
CA PRO A 17 -0.94 5.37 -27.32
C PRO A 17 0.48 5.91 -27.19
N ALA A 18 0.59 7.20 -26.89
CA ALA A 18 1.86 7.76 -26.49
C ALA A 18 2.32 6.91 -25.31
N SER A 19 3.51 6.32 -25.41
CA SER A 19 4.19 5.72 -24.27
C SER A 19 4.41 6.82 -23.26
N VAL A 20 3.46 6.95 -22.34
CA VAL A 20 3.59 7.80 -21.16
C VAL A 20 4.82 7.27 -20.45
N ALA A 21 5.94 8.01 -20.50
CA ALA A 21 7.06 7.72 -19.65
C ALA A 21 6.49 7.63 -18.23
N ALA A 22 6.64 6.47 -17.59
CA ALA A 22 6.06 6.21 -16.27
C ALA A 22 6.32 7.41 -15.36
N ASP A 23 5.25 8.06 -14.89
CA ASP A 23 5.35 9.27 -14.10
C ASP A 23 6.38 9.05 -12.99
N PRO A 24 7.35 9.96 -12.82
CA PRO A 24 8.45 9.75 -11.88
C PRO A 24 7.86 9.77 -10.47
N ALA A 25 7.52 8.59 -9.92
CA ALA A 25 6.93 8.36 -8.60
C ALA A 25 7.57 9.26 -7.53
N PRO A 26 7.08 10.50 -7.33
CA PRO A 26 7.91 11.51 -6.74
C PRO A 26 7.79 11.41 -5.23
N TRP A 27 8.90 11.67 -4.53
CA TRP A 27 8.87 11.79 -3.08
C TRP A 27 8.21 13.12 -2.71
N VAL A 28 6.88 13.14 -2.75
CA VAL A 28 6.06 14.32 -2.44
C VAL A 28 5.48 14.20 -1.04
N GLY A 29 5.20 15.35 -0.44
CA GLY A 29 4.59 15.46 0.88
C GLY A 29 5.59 15.60 2.02
N MET A 30 5.04 15.62 3.23
CA MET A 30 5.78 15.70 4.48
C MET A 30 5.31 14.58 5.40
N SER A 31 6.24 14.09 6.22
CA SER A 31 5.89 13.25 7.38
C SER A 31 5.05 14.05 8.38
N PHE A 32 4.37 13.38 9.31
CA PHE A 32 3.65 14.09 10.38
C PHE A 32 4.59 14.87 11.31
N GLY A 33 5.89 14.55 11.30
CA GLY A 33 6.92 15.34 11.98
C GLY A 33 7.38 16.58 11.20
N GLY A 34 6.73 16.92 10.09
CA GLY A 34 7.09 18.07 9.25
C GLY A 34 8.35 17.86 8.41
N VAL A 35 8.83 16.62 8.30
CA VAL A 35 10.02 16.31 7.51
C VAL A 35 9.60 16.07 6.07
N THR A 36 10.15 16.84 5.13
CA THR A 36 9.92 16.62 3.70
C THR A 36 10.34 15.21 3.30
N CYS A 37 9.45 14.50 2.62
CA CYS A 37 9.77 13.18 2.11
C CYS A 37 10.86 13.25 1.04
N LYS A 38 11.89 12.42 1.21
CA LYS A 38 13.05 12.34 0.31
C LYS A 38 13.40 10.88 0.11
N GLY A 39 13.90 10.56 -1.07
CA GLY A 39 14.50 9.26 -1.35
C GLY A 39 15.17 9.22 -2.72
N GLY A 40 15.72 8.05 -3.05
CA GLY A 40 16.53 7.85 -4.24
C GLY A 40 15.71 7.68 -5.52
N SER A 41 16.38 7.86 -6.66
CA SER A 41 15.88 7.49 -7.99
C SER A 41 16.09 6.00 -8.25
N ALA A 42 15.20 5.39 -9.03
CA ALA A 42 15.32 4.02 -9.53
C ALA A 42 16.45 3.86 -10.56
N GLY A 43 17.03 4.97 -11.05
CA GLY A 43 18.04 4.93 -12.09
C GLY A 43 17.45 4.36 -13.38
N ASN A 44 18.15 3.41 -14.00
CA ASN A 44 17.75 2.82 -15.29
C ASN A 44 16.78 1.64 -15.15
N PHE A 45 16.36 1.28 -13.93
CA PHE A 45 15.51 0.12 -13.70
C PHE A 45 14.37 0.48 -12.74
N GLY A 46 13.21 0.80 -13.30
CA GLY A 46 12.00 1.23 -12.56
C GLY A 46 11.83 2.76 -12.55
N PRO A 47 10.85 3.28 -11.79
CA PRO A 47 9.91 2.53 -10.96
C PRO A 47 8.95 1.67 -11.81
N TYR A 48 8.53 0.54 -11.24
CA TYR A 48 7.58 -0.43 -11.81
C TYR A 48 6.42 -0.62 -10.84
N ASP A 49 5.25 -0.96 -11.37
CA ASP A 49 4.06 -1.24 -10.56
C ASP A 49 4.08 -2.70 -10.07
N TYR A 50 3.97 -2.88 -8.75
CA TYR A 50 3.97 -4.19 -8.13
C TYR A 50 2.82 -5.08 -8.60
N VAL A 51 1.67 -4.51 -8.99
CA VAL A 51 0.47 -5.22 -9.43
C VAL A 51 0.57 -5.61 -10.90
N THR A 52 1.04 -4.71 -11.77
CA THR A 52 1.04 -4.95 -13.23
C THR A 52 2.34 -5.51 -13.79
N ASP A 53 3.50 -5.14 -13.24
CA ASP A 53 4.82 -5.48 -13.80
C ASP A 53 5.45 -6.71 -13.11
N LYS A 54 4.64 -7.76 -12.92
CA LYS A 54 5.01 -8.97 -12.16
C LYS A 54 6.23 -9.68 -12.71
N GLU A 55 6.48 -9.59 -14.01
CA GLU A 55 7.62 -10.19 -14.68
C GLU A 55 8.96 -9.57 -14.26
N LYS A 56 8.96 -8.35 -13.72
CA LYS A 56 10.17 -7.66 -13.23
C LYS A 56 10.51 -8.00 -11.78
N LEU A 57 9.54 -8.50 -10.98
CA LEU A 57 9.74 -8.78 -9.55
C LEU A 57 10.92 -9.72 -9.27
N PRO A 58 11.11 -10.85 -9.98
CA PRO A 58 12.20 -11.78 -9.66
C PRO A 58 13.59 -11.18 -9.78
N VAL A 59 13.77 -10.12 -10.59
CA VAL A 59 15.06 -9.42 -10.74
C VAL A 59 15.47 -8.73 -9.44
N VAL A 60 14.50 -8.19 -8.70
CA VAL A 60 14.73 -7.49 -7.43
C VAL A 60 14.62 -8.44 -6.25
N GLU A 61 13.54 -9.20 -6.14
CA GLU A 61 13.25 -9.99 -4.94
C GLU A 61 14.30 -11.06 -4.65
N ARG A 62 14.87 -11.69 -5.68
CA ARG A 62 15.91 -12.72 -5.52
C ARG A 62 17.20 -12.22 -4.89
N ARG A 63 17.46 -10.90 -4.96
CA ARG A 63 18.73 -10.30 -4.49
C ARG A 63 18.54 -9.28 -3.37
N HIS A 64 17.38 -8.65 -3.29
CA HIS A 64 17.12 -7.52 -2.41
C HIS A 64 15.84 -7.68 -1.56
N PHE A 65 15.08 -8.76 -1.72
CA PHE A 65 13.89 -8.97 -0.90
C PHE A 65 13.73 -10.46 -0.54
N THR A 66 14.79 -11.01 0.05
CA THR A 66 14.80 -12.37 0.59
C THR A 66 13.92 -12.47 1.84
N PRO A 67 13.54 -13.68 2.28
CA PRO A 67 12.77 -13.85 3.51
C PRO A 67 13.42 -13.19 4.75
N GLN A 68 14.77 -13.15 4.81
CA GLN A 68 15.48 -12.49 5.91
C GLN A 68 15.35 -10.96 5.87
N VAL A 69 15.35 -10.37 4.66
CA VAL A 69 15.11 -8.94 4.46
C VAL A 69 13.65 -8.61 4.79
N GLU A 70 12.70 -9.39 4.29
CA GLU A 70 11.27 -9.20 4.54
C GLU A 70 10.95 -9.24 6.05
N GLN A 71 11.59 -10.15 6.78
CA GLN A 71 11.46 -10.28 8.24
C GLN A 71 12.32 -9.27 9.03
N LEU A 72 13.11 -8.43 8.35
CA LEU A 72 14.00 -7.44 8.95
C LEU A 72 15.07 -8.03 9.88
N VAL A 73 15.51 -9.27 9.62
CA VAL A 73 16.51 -9.99 10.43
C VAL A 73 17.93 -9.56 10.05
N LYS A 74 18.26 -9.60 8.76
CA LYS A 74 19.52 -9.09 8.19
C LYS A 74 19.29 -8.67 6.74
N GLY A 75 20.11 -7.75 6.24
CA GLY A 75 20.14 -7.47 4.81
C GLY A 75 20.86 -8.57 4.02
N GLU A 76 20.59 -8.59 2.71
CA GLU A 76 21.20 -9.50 1.76
C GLU A 76 22.41 -8.85 1.09
N SER A 77 22.26 -7.59 0.65
CA SER A 77 23.35 -6.82 0.03
C SER A 77 24.21 -6.11 1.07
N THR A 78 23.66 -5.89 2.26
CA THR A 78 24.35 -5.27 3.40
C THR A 78 23.89 -5.92 4.70
N LEU A 79 24.53 -5.67 5.84
CA LEU A 79 24.00 -6.15 7.12
C LEU A 79 22.65 -5.48 7.51
N ASP A 80 22.36 -4.30 6.96
CA ASP A 80 21.15 -3.53 7.23
C ASP A 80 19.99 -3.94 6.29
N PRO A 81 18.95 -4.63 6.79
CA PRO A 81 17.83 -5.07 5.95
C PRO A 81 17.07 -3.88 5.34
N MET A 82 17.07 -2.72 5.99
CA MET A 82 16.34 -1.57 5.48
C MET A 82 16.98 -0.96 4.23
N ARG A 83 18.26 -1.23 3.96
CA ARG A 83 18.88 -0.84 2.68
C ARG A 83 18.29 -1.64 1.51
N ASP A 84 18.08 -2.93 1.71
CA ASP A 84 17.48 -3.82 0.71
C ASP A 84 15.97 -3.56 0.55
N VAL A 85 15.26 -3.26 1.65
CA VAL A 85 13.86 -2.77 1.60
C VAL A 85 13.78 -1.45 0.84
N ASN A 86 14.63 -0.47 1.14
CA ASN A 86 14.67 0.81 0.41
C ASN A 86 15.00 0.60 -1.07
N TYR A 87 15.98 -0.26 -1.38
CA TYR A 87 16.29 -0.60 -2.76
C TYR A 87 15.03 -1.11 -3.48
N THR A 88 14.33 -2.05 -2.87
CA THR A 88 13.08 -2.62 -3.40
C THR A 88 12.02 -1.55 -3.62
N LEU A 89 11.77 -0.68 -2.63
CA LEU A 89 10.75 0.38 -2.70
C LEU A 89 11.12 1.55 -3.62
N VAL A 90 12.39 1.72 -3.95
CA VAL A 90 12.80 2.65 -5.00
C VAL A 90 12.37 2.12 -6.38
N ARG A 91 12.48 0.80 -6.62
CA ARG A 91 12.14 0.15 -7.90
C ARG A 91 10.67 -0.21 -8.02
N PHE A 92 10.01 -0.55 -6.93
CA PHE A 92 8.58 -0.86 -6.88
C PHE A 92 7.95 -0.06 -5.73
N PRO A 93 7.55 1.20 -5.97
CA PRO A 93 7.04 2.07 -4.92
C PRO A 93 5.83 1.48 -4.18
N ASN A 94 4.95 0.76 -4.87
CA ASN A 94 3.81 0.04 -4.29
C ASN A 94 4.10 -1.43 -3.97
N HIS A 95 5.35 -1.84 -3.72
CA HIS A 95 5.64 -3.23 -3.37
C HIS A 95 5.04 -3.61 -2.01
N HIS A 96 3.95 -4.37 -2.01
CA HIS A 96 3.13 -4.64 -0.83
C HIS A 96 3.93 -5.17 0.37
N ARG A 97 4.74 -6.21 0.15
CA ARG A 97 5.52 -6.83 1.22
C ARG A 97 6.62 -5.92 1.77
N ALA A 98 7.37 -5.24 0.90
CA ALA A 98 8.40 -4.29 1.31
C ALA A 98 7.82 -3.06 2.02
N LEU A 99 6.65 -2.57 1.61
CA LEU A 99 5.93 -1.51 2.32
C LEU A 99 5.52 -1.98 3.72
N TYR A 100 5.05 -3.21 3.86
CA TYR A 100 4.73 -3.78 5.17
C TYR A 100 5.98 -3.91 6.05
N SER A 101 7.12 -4.36 5.50
CA SER A 101 8.41 -4.33 6.22
C SER A 101 8.77 -2.91 6.66
N ALA A 102 8.61 -1.89 5.81
CA ALA A 102 8.87 -0.50 6.20
C ALA A 102 7.94 0.00 7.32
N VAL A 103 6.66 -0.39 7.31
CA VAL A 103 5.71 -0.10 8.40
C VAL A 103 6.17 -0.73 9.70
N ARG A 104 6.53 -2.03 9.69
CA ARG A 104 7.02 -2.74 10.89
C ARG A 104 8.30 -2.12 11.44
N PHE A 105 9.22 -1.71 10.56
CA PHE A 105 10.42 -0.98 10.95
C PHE A 105 10.09 0.34 11.65
N SER A 106 9.25 1.19 11.04
CA SER A 106 8.88 2.49 11.63
C SER A 106 8.06 2.37 12.93
N LEU A 107 7.38 1.25 13.15
CA LEU A 107 6.70 0.93 14.42
C LEU A 107 7.63 0.34 15.49
N GLY A 108 8.92 0.13 15.18
CA GLY A 108 9.89 -0.43 16.10
C GLY A 108 9.71 -1.92 16.38
N GLU A 109 8.99 -2.64 15.53
CA GLU A 109 8.71 -4.07 15.75
C GLU A 109 9.89 -4.98 15.38
N ALA A 110 10.82 -4.50 14.56
CA ALA A 110 11.98 -5.27 14.12
C ALA A 110 13.09 -4.37 13.55
N SER A 111 14.30 -4.93 13.47
CA SER A 111 15.55 -4.33 12.98
C SER A 111 16.34 -3.48 13.97
N ASN A 112 17.66 -3.62 13.92
CA ASN A 112 18.65 -2.72 14.55
C ASN A 112 19.16 -1.63 13.57
N SER A 113 18.46 -1.40 12.46
CA SER A 113 18.87 -0.39 11.48
C SER A 113 18.90 1.00 12.11
N LYS A 114 19.95 1.76 11.81
CA LYS A 114 20.12 3.17 12.23
C LYS A 114 19.73 4.15 11.11
N GLY A 115 19.25 3.67 9.97
CA GLY A 115 18.85 4.51 8.86
C GLY A 115 17.54 5.25 9.13
N ASN A 116 17.43 6.47 8.60
CA ASN A 116 16.20 7.26 8.72
C ASN A 116 15.24 6.90 7.59
N TYR A 117 14.43 5.86 7.81
CA TYR A 117 13.41 5.39 6.87
C TYR A 117 12.02 5.67 7.41
N SER A 118 11.20 6.37 6.63
CA SER A 118 9.84 6.77 7.02
C SER A 118 8.79 5.96 6.27
N ALA A 119 8.02 5.15 6.99
CA ALA A 119 6.85 4.46 6.44
C ALA A 119 5.88 5.45 5.77
N GLU A 120 5.63 6.61 6.39
CA GLU A 120 4.76 7.65 5.83
C GLU A 120 5.22 8.09 4.45
N CYS A 121 6.51 8.35 4.27
CA CYS A 121 7.05 8.78 2.98
C CYS A 121 6.96 7.67 1.92
N TYR A 122 7.22 6.42 2.28
CA TYR A 122 7.03 5.30 1.36
C TYR A 122 5.57 5.14 0.96
N LEU A 123 4.64 5.20 1.92
CA LEU A 123 3.21 5.02 1.69
C LEU A 123 2.62 6.17 0.87
N GLN A 124 2.99 7.42 1.16
CA GLN A 124 2.60 8.59 0.36
C GLN A 124 3.09 8.44 -1.09
N ARG A 125 4.35 8.03 -1.29
CA ARG A 125 4.88 7.80 -2.64
C ARG A 125 4.16 6.65 -3.35
N ALA A 126 3.87 5.55 -2.66
CA ALA A 126 3.15 4.41 -3.20
C ALA A 126 1.72 4.79 -3.67
N ILE A 127 0.99 5.55 -2.86
CA ILE A 127 -0.36 6.04 -3.19
C ILE A 127 -0.34 6.95 -4.43
N ASN A 128 0.65 7.86 -4.51
CA ASN A 128 0.75 8.74 -5.68
C ASN A 128 1.19 7.98 -6.94
N PHE A 129 1.99 6.93 -6.79
CA PHE A 129 2.47 6.14 -7.91
C PHE A 129 1.42 5.17 -8.47
N SER A 130 0.67 4.51 -7.59
CA SER A 130 -0.37 3.55 -7.97
C SER A 130 -1.68 3.87 -7.23
N PRO A 131 -2.43 4.89 -7.67
CA PRO A 131 -3.61 5.40 -6.96
C PRO A 131 -4.80 4.43 -6.96
N SER A 132 -4.79 3.42 -7.82
CA SER A 132 -5.81 2.36 -7.87
C SER A 132 -5.46 1.13 -7.02
N ASP A 133 -4.27 1.10 -6.40
CA ASP A 133 -3.85 0.00 -5.53
C ASP A 133 -4.41 0.21 -4.10
N PRO A 134 -5.26 -0.70 -3.58
CA PRO A 134 -5.83 -0.57 -2.24
C PRO A 134 -4.78 -0.77 -1.13
N VAL A 135 -3.70 -1.50 -1.40
CA VAL A 135 -2.79 -1.99 -0.35
C VAL A 135 -1.99 -0.86 0.31
N PRO A 136 -1.44 0.13 -0.41
CA PRO A 136 -0.82 1.30 0.21
C PRO A 136 -1.77 2.05 1.16
N HIS A 137 -3.04 2.21 0.80
CA HIS A 137 -4.04 2.81 1.70
C HIS A 137 -4.30 1.93 2.93
N MET A 138 -4.46 0.62 2.77
CA MET A 138 -4.62 -0.32 3.89
C MET A 138 -3.42 -0.26 4.85
N LEU A 139 -2.19 -0.30 4.32
CA LEU A 139 -0.96 -0.26 5.11
C LEU A 139 -0.76 1.09 5.81
N PHE A 140 -1.19 2.20 5.19
CA PHE A 140 -1.16 3.50 5.85
C PHE A 140 -2.22 3.57 6.96
N GLY A 141 -3.41 3.03 6.74
CA GLY A 141 -4.43 2.84 7.77
C GLY A 141 -3.88 2.06 8.98
N LEU A 142 -3.19 0.94 8.73
CA LEU A 142 -2.56 0.12 9.75
C LEU A 142 -1.49 0.89 10.53
N TYR A 143 -0.57 1.54 9.83
CA TYR A 143 0.47 2.35 10.46
C TYR A 143 -0.13 3.43 11.37
N LEU A 144 -1.12 4.19 10.86
CA LEU A 144 -1.80 5.24 11.61
C LEU A 144 -2.56 4.71 12.83
N HIS A 145 -3.24 3.57 12.69
CA HIS A 145 -3.94 2.91 13.79
C HIS A 145 -2.97 2.56 14.93
N ARG A 146 -1.83 1.96 14.59
CA ARG A 146 -0.79 1.57 15.55
C ARG A 146 -0.11 2.77 16.20
N MET A 147 -0.08 3.92 15.51
CA MET A 147 0.38 5.20 16.04
C MET A 147 -0.69 5.95 16.86
N GLY A 148 -1.89 5.40 17.04
CA GLY A 148 -3.00 6.03 17.77
C GLY A 148 -3.71 7.15 17.00
N LYS A 149 -3.40 7.35 15.72
CA LYS A 149 -4.00 8.37 14.86
C LYS A 149 -5.29 7.86 14.21
N LEU A 150 -6.27 7.54 15.04
CA LEU A 150 -7.46 6.79 14.67
C LEU A 150 -8.26 7.46 13.53
N ASP A 151 -8.57 8.76 13.63
CA ASP A 151 -9.35 9.45 12.59
C ASP A 151 -8.70 9.42 11.20
N GLN A 152 -7.37 9.53 11.15
CA GLN A 152 -6.62 9.45 9.90
C GLN A 152 -6.59 8.00 9.39
N SER A 153 -6.42 7.03 10.29
CA SER A 153 -6.47 5.61 9.96
C SER A 153 -7.79 5.24 9.27
N LEU A 154 -8.93 5.62 9.85
CA LEU A 154 -10.25 5.33 9.28
C LEU A 154 -10.44 5.94 7.89
N LYS A 155 -9.88 7.13 7.62
CA LYS A 155 -9.91 7.74 6.27
C LYS A 155 -9.19 6.87 5.24
N HIS A 156 -8.00 6.38 5.57
CA HIS A 156 -7.24 5.52 4.66
C HIS A 156 -7.92 4.16 4.45
N TYR A 157 -8.43 3.54 5.51
CA TYR A 157 -9.17 2.28 5.37
C TYR A 157 -10.45 2.43 4.52
N ARG A 158 -11.20 3.52 4.66
CA ARG A 158 -12.38 3.80 3.80
C ARG A 158 -12.01 3.94 2.33
N VAL A 159 -10.84 4.49 2.01
CA VAL A 159 -10.37 4.57 0.61
C VAL A 159 -10.01 3.18 0.10
N ALA A 160 -9.27 2.39 0.87
CA ALA A 160 -8.94 1.01 0.49
C ALA A 160 -10.21 0.14 0.33
N GLU A 161 -11.21 0.30 1.19
CA GLU A 161 -12.44 -0.51 1.15
C GLU A 161 -13.23 -0.24 -0.14
N LYS A 162 -13.31 1.01 -0.59
CA LYS A 162 -13.97 1.36 -1.85
C LYS A 162 -13.35 0.63 -3.05
N MET A 163 -12.05 0.33 -3.00
CA MET A 163 -11.32 -0.36 -4.06
C MET A 163 -11.38 -1.89 -3.90
N ALA A 164 -11.39 -2.39 -2.66
CA ALA A 164 -11.38 -3.81 -2.34
C ALA A 164 -12.39 -4.16 -1.22
N PRO A 165 -13.70 -4.08 -1.49
CA PRO A 165 -14.74 -4.17 -0.46
C PRO A 165 -14.87 -5.54 0.20
N ASN A 166 -14.25 -6.57 -0.37
CA ASN A 166 -14.33 -7.95 0.10
C ASN A 166 -12.96 -8.50 0.56
N ASP A 167 -11.93 -7.65 0.66
CA ASP A 167 -10.62 -8.10 1.16
C ASP A 167 -10.70 -8.35 2.68
N ALA A 168 -10.54 -9.62 3.06
CA ALA A 168 -10.70 -10.05 4.45
C ALA A 168 -9.73 -9.35 5.42
N ASN A 169 -8.47 -9.17 5.00
CA ASN A 169 -7.43 -8.55 5.84
C ASN A 169 -7.73 -7.08 6.07
N LEU A 170 -8.15 -6.37 5.03
CA LEU A 170 -8.60 -5.00 5.09
C LEU A 170 -9.81 -4.85 6.02
N LEU A 171 -10.85 -5.66 5.82
CA LEU A 171 -12.08 -5.61 6.64
C LEU A 171 -11.78 -5.85 8.12
N TYR A 172 -10.92 -6.81 8.44
CA TYR A 172 -10.52 -7.08 9.81
C TYR A 172 -9.73 -5.93 10.45
N ASN A 173 -8.72 -5.43 9.74
CA ASN A 173 -7.89 -4.34 10.24
C ASN A 173 -8.69 -3.04 10.40
N PHE A 174 -9.63 -2.79 9.48
CA PHE A 174 -10.55 -1.67 9.59
C PHE A 174 -11.51 -1.87 10.77
N GLY A 175 -12.05 -3.08 10.95
CA GLY A 175 -12.87 -3.43 12.12
C GLY A 175 -12.15 -3.23 13.46
N LEU A 176 -10.85 -3.56 13.54
CA LEU A 176 -10.03 -3.28 14.72
C LEU A 176 -9.86 -1.77 14.98
N ALA A 177 -9.56 -0.99 13.94
CA ALA A 177 -9.43 0.47 14.09
C ALA A 177 -10.76 1.12 14.47
N LEU A 178 -11.88 0.65 13.92
CA LEU A 178 -13.22 1.09 14.30
C LEU A 178 -13.52 0.78 15.77
N PHE A 179 -13.16 -0.42 16.24
CA PHE A 179 -13.31 -0.79 17.64
C PHE A 179 -12.52 0.17 18.55
N ASP A 180 -11.24 0.38 18.25
CA ASP A 180 -10.37 1.20 19.09
C ASP A 180 -10.76 2.70 19.02
N SER A 181 -11.49 3.13 17.98
CA SER A 181 -12.11 4.47 17.89
C SER A 181 -13.49 4.60 18.55
N GLY A 182 -14.00 3.52 19.16
CA GLY A 182 -15.31 3.50 19.82
C GLY A 182 -16.51 3.28 18.90
N ASN A 183 -16.27 3.09 17.60
CA ASN A 183 -17.32 2.84 16.59
C ASN A 183 -17.72 1.36 16.57
N PHE A 184 -18.24 0.85 17.69
CA PHE A 184 -18.45 -0.58 17.90
C PHE A 184 -19.49 -1.21 16.98
N SER A 185 -20.59 -0.51 16.65
CA SER A 185 -21.59 -1.00 15.70
C SER A 185 -20.99 -1.20 14.31
N GLU A 186 -20.23 -0.23 13.81
CA GLU A 186 -19.57 -0.35 12.51
C GLU A 186 -18.51 -1.45 12.57
N SER A 187 -17.69 -1.48 13.63
CA SER A 187 -16.71 -2.55 13.88
C SER A 187 -17.31 -3.96 13.80
N TYR A 188 -18.50 -4.17 14.37
CA TYR A 188 -19.22 -5.44 14.28
C TYR A 188 -19.53 -5.84 12.84
N GLU A 189 -20.05 -4.93 12.01
CA GLU A 189 -20.38 -5.21 10.61
C GLU A 189 -19.14 -5.62 9.80
N TYR A 190 -18.02 -4.92 10.00
CA TYR A 190 -16.75 -5.25 9.35
C TYR A 190 -16.16 -6.57 9.87
N ALA A 191 -16.21 -6.81 11.18
CA ALA A 191 -15.79 -8.06 11.79
C ALA A 191 -16.58 -9.24 11.22
N LYS A 192 -17.91 -9.10 11.09
CA LYS A 192 -18.77 -10.12 10.52
C LYS A 192 -18.38 -10.44 9.08
N ARG A 193 -18.23 -9.43 8.21
CA ARG A 193 -17.80 -9.63 6.82
C ARG A 193 -16.43 -10.32 6.72
N ALA A 194 -15.47 -9.94 7.58
CA ALA A 194 -14.16 -10.58 7.62
C ALA A 194 -14.26 -12.06 8.03
N TYR A 195 -15.04 -12.40 9.06
CA TYR A 195 -15.21 -13.78 9.50
C TYR A 195 -16.01 -14.63 8.51
N ASP A 196 -17.02 -14.05 7.84
CA ASP A 196 -17.78 -14.73 6.79
C ASP A 196 -16.89 -15.12 5.58
N SER A 197 -15.76 -14.43 5.37
CA SER A 197 -14.75 -14.81 4.37
C SER A 197 -13.77 -15.92 4.82
N GLY A 198 -13.98 -16.51 6.01
CA GLY A 198 -13.17 -17.61 6.54
C GLY A 198 -11.97 -17.18 7.39
N MET A 199 -11.89 -15.90 7.78
CA MET A 199 -10.86 -15.44 8.72
C MET A 199 -11.05 -16.10 10.09
N ASP A 200 -9.97 -16.58 10.70
CA ASP A 200 -9.99 -17.21 12.03
C ASP A 200 -9.04 -16.50 13.02
N PHE A 201 -9.33 -15.22 13.26
CA PHE A 201 -8.61 -14.42 14.28
C PHE A 201 -9.58 -13.98 15.39
N PRO A 202 -9.59 -14.64 16.56
CA PRO A 202 -10.63 -14.43 17.56
C PRO A 202 -10.51 -13.10 18.32
N ALA A 203 -9.44 -12.34 18.12
CA ALA A 203 -9.17 -11.13 18.92
C ALA A 203 -10.25 -10.05 18.78
N LEU A 204 -10.65 -9.69 17.55
CA LEU A 204 -11.69 -8.68 17.31
C LEU A 204 -13.07 -9.14 17.81
N LYS A 205 -13.45 -10.40 17.55
CA LYS A 205 -14.67 -11.01 18.10
C LYS A 205 -14.70 -10.93 19.63
N ARG A 206 -13.61 -11.30 20.31
CA ARG A 206 -13.52 -11.20 21.79
C ARG A 206 -13.67 -9.76 22.28
N LYS A 207 -13.02 -8.79 21.63
CA LYS A 207 -13.17 -7.36 21.93
C LYS A 207 -14.64 -6.92 21.82
N LEU A 208 -15.33 -7.30 20.74
CA LEU A 208 -16.73 -6.98 20.53
C LEU A 208 -17.66 -7.69 21.52
N GLN A 209 -17.37 -8.95 21.90
CA GLN A 209 -18.10 -9.66 22.96
C GLN A 209 -17.97 -8.94 24.31
N GLN A 210 -16.77 -8.53 24.69
CA GLN A 210 -16.52 -7.76 25.91
C GLN A 210 -17.24 -6.41 25.91
N ALA A 211 -17.36 -5.78 24.75
CA ALA A 211 -18.11 -4.54 24.58
C ALA A 211 -19.63 -4.74 24.47
N GLY A 212 -20.12 -5.99 24.40
CA GLY A 212 -21.56 -6.31 24.24
C GLY A 212 -22.12 -6.18 22.82
N TYR A 213 -21.25 -6.06 21.81
CA TYR A 213 -21.61 -5.91 20.38
C TYR A 213 -21.53 -7.22 19.60
N TRP A 214 -21.07 -8.31 20.21
CA TRP A 214 -21.07 -9.64 19.62
C TRP A 214 -21.58 -10.65 20.65
N LYS A 215 -22.54 -11.49 20.26
CA LYS A 215 -23.09 -12.56 21.11
C LYS A 215 -22.31 -13.85 20.91
#